data_AF-A0A7U3YLP4-F1
#
_entry.id   AF-A0A7U3YLP4-F1
#
_cell.length_a   1.000
_cell.length_b   1.000
_cell.length_c   1.000
_cell.angle_alpha   90.00
_cell.angle_beta   90.00
_cell.angle_gamma   90.00
#
_symmetry.space_group_name_H-M   'P 1'
#
loop_
_entity.id
_entity.type
_entity.pdbx_description
1 polymer ?
#
loop_
_entity_poly.entity_id
_entity_poly.type
_entity_poly.pdbx_seq_one_letter_code
_entity_poly.pdbx_strand_id
1 'polypeptide(L)'
;MKHKKEWDDTLNVGIGLIDNQHKIIFDLINDLGNASASHADKKVIDTLFDVIENYIFRHFEAEEKLIEHHELAAQHTLDHYALIKEFHKFRLSFRNRNNGGNAIHDVLDAWFIDHISRADIPLFASIAKGGSEQQQKIAIDEYPFEQKDRRRHKRIHQRKITDHAILATCYNTTTLKNKSATIVDISLGGLRLESSELYSIDDLLIVTCTIGRNFKMKEKVRVVNGQDNLYGAEFINLSPATEQFLIELYGSVHIRNF
;
A
#
# COMPACT_ATOMS: atom_id res chain seq x y z
N MET A 1 29.73 -8.33 -11.62
CA MET A 1 28.36 -8.52 -11.10
C MET A 1 28.50 -9.22 -9.76
N LYS A 2 28.23 -8.52 -8.65
CA LYS A 2 28.25 -9.09 -7.30
C LYS A 2 26.86 -8.81 -6.74
N HIS A 3 26.18 -9.81 -6.17
CA HIS A 3 24.85 -9.73 -5.54
C HIS A 3 23.63 -9.93 -6.48
N LYS A 4 23.54 -11.08 -7.16
CA LYS A 4 22.23 -11.62 -7.59
C LYS A 4 21.96 -12.85 -6.73
N LYS A 5 20.95 -12.80 -5.85
CA LYS A 5 20.42 -14.00 -5.19
C LYS A 5 19.41 -14.63 -6.14
N GLU A 6 19.57 -15.92 -6.42
CA GLU A 6 18.63 -16.67 -7.27
C GLU A 6 17.48 -17.20 -6.40
N TRP A 7 16.28 -17.25 -6.98
CA TRP A 7 15.13 -17.84 -6.31
C TRP A 7 15.36 -19.33 -6.07
N ASP A 8 15.03 -19.79 -4.86
CA ASP A 8 15.05 -21.21 -4.49
C ASP A 8 13.61 -21.73 -4.45
N ASP A 9 13.32 -22.79 -5.21
CA ASP A 9 12.00 -23.41 -5.25
C ASP A 9 11.56 -24.02 -3.90
N THR A 10 12.48 -24.17 -2.93
CA THR A 10 12.12 -24.50 -1.54
C THR A 10 11.30 -23.41 -0.85
N LEU A 11 11.30 -22.18 -1.37
CA LEU A 11 10.51 -21.05 -0.88
C LEU A 11 9.08 -21.02 -1.46
N ASN A 12 8.73 -21.94 -2.37
CA ASN A 12 7.37 -21.97 -2.91
C ASN A 12 6.36 -22.39 -1.82
N VAL A 13 5.27 -21.64 -1.70
CA VAL A 13 4.15 -21.91 -0.79
C VAL A 13 3.12 -22.85 -1.40
N GLY A 14 3.21 -23.11 -2.71
CA GLY A 14 2.33 -24.02 -3.45
C GLY A 14 1.09 -23.34 -4.05
N ILE A 15 1.03 -22.00 -4.01
CA ILE A 15 0.02 -21.20 -4.67
C ILE A 15 0.71 -20.42 -5.79
N GLY A 16 0.53 -20.85 -7.04
CA GLY A 16 1.31 -20.32 -8.17
C GLY A 16 1.22 -18.81 -8.38
N LEU A 17 0.13 -18.14 -7.98
CA LEU A 17 0.06 -16.68 -7.96
C LEU A 17 1.05 -16.09 -6.96
N ILE A 18 1.02 -16.56 -5.72
CA ILE A 18 1.86 -16.07 -4.61
C ILE A 18 3.34 -16.40 -4.89
N ASP A 19 3.64 -17.61 -5.34
CA ASP A 19 5.00 -18.02 -5.73
C ASP A 19 5.58 -17.08 -6.82
N ASN A 20 4.77 -16.70 -7.81
CA ASN A 20 5.19 -15.76 -8.85
C ASN A 20 5.38 -14.33 -8.30
N GLN A 21 4.52 -13.89 -7.39
CA GLN A 21 4.67 -12.58 -6.74
C GLN A 21 5.96 -12.53 -5.90
N HIS A 22 6.27 -13.57 -5.12
CA HIS A 22 7.51 -13.65 -4.36
C HIS A 22 8.75 -13.59 -5.27
N LYS A 23 8.75 -14.33 -6.39
CA LYS A 23 9.82 -14.29 -7.40
C LYS A 23 10.05 -12.88 -7.93
N ILE A 24 8.98 -12.17 -8.27
CA ILE A 24 9.07 -10.79 -8.78
C ILE A 24 9.62 -9.84 -7.70
N ILE A 25 9.18 -9.98 -6.44
CA ILE A 25 9.73 -9.20 -5.32
C ILE A 25 11.25 -9.42 -5.18
N PHE A 26 11.69 -10.68 -5.24
CA PHE A 26 13.12 -11.01 -5.20
C PHE A 26 13.91 -10.35 -6.34
N ASP A 27 13.38 -10.39 -7.56
CA ASP A 27 14.02 -9.73 -8.71
C ASP A 27 14.10 -8.20 -8.51
N LEU A 28 13.05 -7.58 -7.97
CA LEU A 28 13.05 -6.15 -7.67
C LEU A 28 14.06 -5.79 -6.54
N ILE A 29 14.21 -6.63 -5.52
CA ILE A 29 15.20 -6.42 -4.46
C ILE A 29 16.63 -6.55 -5.02
N ASN A 30 16.87 -7.54 -5.89
CA ASN A 30 18.13 -7.68 -6.62
C ASN A 30 18.43 -6.42 -7.46
N ASP A 31 17.44 -5.88 -8.17
CA ASP A 31 17.57 -4.65 -8.95
C ASP A 31 17.92 -3.44 -8.07
N LEU A 32 17.32 -3.33 -6.88
CA LEU A 32 17.65 -2.29 -5.90
C LEU A 32 19.10 -2.42 -5.39
N GLY A 33 19.55 -3.65 -5.12
CA GLY A 33 20.93 -3.94 -4.73
C GLY A 33 21.93 -3.57 -5.83
N ASN A 34 21.65 -3.96 -7.07
CA ASN A 34 22.46 -3.63 -8.24
C ASN A 34 22.50 -2.11 -8.51
N ALA A 35 21.38 -1.41 -8.43
CA ALA A 35 21.30 0.04 -8.60
C ALA A 35 22.10 0.77 -7.50
N SER A 36 22.06 0.27 -6.27
CA SER A 36 22.83 0.81 -5.14
C SER A 36 24.34 0.58 -5.32
N ALA A 37 24.75 -0.65 -5.64
CA ALA A 37 26.16 -1.02 -5.85
C ALA A 37 26.79 -0.31 -7.06
N SER A 38 26.01 -0.09 -8.12
CA SER A 38 26.46 0.62 -9.32
C SER A 38 26.46 2.14 -9.17
N HIS A 39 26.10 2.67 -7.99
CA HIS A 39 25.98 4.11 -7.72
C HIS A 39 25.06 4.80 -8.74
N ALA A 40 23.95 4.14 -9.08
CA ALA A 40 22.94 4.70 -9.98
C ALA A 40 22.42 6.06 -9.48
N ASP A 41 21.88 6.86 -10.39
CA ASP A 41 21.29 8.15 -10.04
C ASP A 41 20.21 7.97 -8.95
N LYS A 42 20.21 8.87 -7.96
CA LYS A 42 19.26 8.82 -6.84
C LYS A 42 17.81 8.68 -7.29
N LYS A 43 17.42 9.27 -8.43
CA LYS A 43 16.07 9.16 -8.98
C LYS A 43 15.75 7.74 -9.43
N VAL A 44 16.73 7.00 -9.96
CA VAL A 44 16.54 5.60 -10.37
C VAL A 44 16.27 4.76 -9.13
N ILE A 45 17.04 4.95 -8.07
CA ILE A 45 16.84 4.24 -6.81
C ILE A 45 15.51 4.64 -6.15
N ASP A 46 15.14 5.93 -6.15
CA ASP A 46 13.84 6.40 -5.66
C ASP A 46 12.67 5.79 -6.45
N THR A 47 12.80 5.62 -7.78
CA THR A 47 11.80 4.92 -8.61
C THR A 47 11.73 3.43 -8.29
N LEU A 48 12.87 2.76 -8.06
CA LEU A 48 12.85 1.35 -7.64
C LEU A 48 12.16 1.18 -6.28
N PHE A 49 12.36 2.11 -5.35
CA PHE A 49 11.60 2.13 -4.10
C PHE A 49 10.08 2.22 -4.35
N ASP A 50 9.62 3.10 -5.24
CA ASP A 50 8.19 3.20 -5.57
C ASP A 50 7.64 1.90 -6.17
N VAL A 51 8.40 1.27 -7.09
CA VAL A 51 7.97 0.01 -7.73
C VAL A 51 7.90 -1.12 -6.70
N ILE A 52 8.92 -1.26 -5.85
CA ILE A 52 8.97 -2.29 -4.80
C ILE A 52 7.83 -2.10 -3.81
N GLU A 53 7.62 -0.89 -3.32
CA GLU A 53 6.58 -0.58 -2.35
C GLU A 53 5.19 -0.97 -2.86
N ASN A 54 4.86 -0.54 -4.08
CA ASN A 54 3.58 -0.84 -4.70
C ASN A 54 3.39 -2.35 -4.92
N TYR A 55 4.45 -3.06 -5.30
CA TYR A 55 4.38 -4.48 -5.57
C TYR A 55 4.22 -5.28 -4.27
N ILE A 56 4.98 -4.94 -3.22
CA ILE A 56 4.87 -5.56 -1.89
C ILE A 56 3.48 -5.35 -1.32
N PHE A 57 2.92 -4.14 -1.41
CA PHE A 57 1.57 -3.85 -0.89
C PHE A 57 0.50 -4.73 -1.55
N ARG A 58 0.53 -4.85 -2.89
CA ARG A 58 -0.42 -5.70 -3.63
C ARG A 58 -0.25 -7.19 -3.34
N HIS A 59 0.99 -7.62 -3.16
CA HIS A 59 1.29 -8.98 -2.76
C HIS A 59 0.71 -9.29 -1.38
N PHE A 60 0.94 -8.43 -0.39
CA PHE A 60 0.37 -8.56 0.95
C PHE A 60 -1.16 -8.54 0.94
N GLU A 61 -1.79 -7.65 0.16
CA GLU A 61 -3.25 -7.63 -0.02
C GLU A 61 -3.77 -8.96 -0.59
N ALA A 62 -3.05 -9.55 -1.55
CA ALA A 62 -3.42 -10.84 -2.14
C ALA A 62 -3.33 -11.98 -1.11
N GLU A 63 -2.27 -12.02 -0.30
CA GLU A 63 -2.13 -13.01 0.78
C GLU A 63 -3.19 -12.82 1.86
N GLU A 64 -3.38 -11.59 2.35
CA GLU A 64 -4.32 -11.26 3.41
C GLU A 64 -5.76 -11.65 3.04
N LYS A 65 -6.13 -11.47 1.77
CA LYS A 65 -7.41 -11.94 1.25
C LYS A 65 -7.54 -13.46 1.23
N LEU A 66 -6.46 -14.19 0.95
CA LEU A 66 -6.46 -15.66 0.96
C LEU A 66 -6.57 -16.22 2.39
N ILE A 67 -6.09 -15.47 3.39
CA ILE A 67 -6.01 -15.91 4.77
C ILE A 67 -7.04 -15.22 5.68
N GLU A 68 -7.95 -14.40 5.14
CA GLU A 68 -8.84 -13.49 5.88
C GLU A 68 -9.58 -14.15 7.08
N HIS A 69 -9.94 -15.42 6.95
CA HIS A 69 -10.66 -16.18 7.98
C HIS A 69 -9.78 -17.16 8.78
N HIS A 70 -8.47 -17.13 8.58
CA HIS A 70 -7.52 -17.97 9.29
C HIS A 70 -7.14 -17.35 10.65
N GLU A 71 -6.94 -18.19 11.66
CA GLU A 71 -6.63 -17.72 13.03
C GLU A 71 -5.33 -16.91 13.14
N LEU A 72 -4.38 -17.16 12.23
CA LEU A 72 -3.08 -16.48 12.16
C LEU A 72 -3.11 -15.18 11.32
N ALA A 73 -4.24 -14.85 10.68
CA ALA A 73 -4.32 -13.70 9.75
C ALA A 73 -3.87 -12.39 10.41
N ALA A 74 -4.32 -12.13 11.63
CA ALA A 74 -3.98 -10.90 12.35
C ALA A 74 -2.48 -10.77 12.62
N GLN A 75 -1.80 -11.87 12.97
CA GLN A 75 -0.35 -11.84 13.21
C GLN A 75 0.41 -11.65 11.90
N HIS A 76 -0.02 -12.31 10.82
CA HIS A 76 0.56 -12.20 9.49
C HIS A 76 0.52 -10.75 8.96
N THR A 77 -0.65 -10.10 9.06
CA THR A 77 -0.83 -8.69 8.69
C THR A 77 0.03 -7.74 9.54
N LEU A 78 0.27 -8.06 10.82
CA LEU A 78 1.16 -7.25 11.67
C LEU A 78 2.62 -7.35 11.20
N ASP A 79 3.06 -8.53 10.77
CA ASP A 79 4.40 -8.74 10.22
C ASP A 79 4.58 -7.95 8.91
N HIS A 80 3.58 -7.98 8.02
CA HIS A 80 3.53 -7.14 6.82
C HIS A 80 3.64 -5.65 7.12
N TYR A 81 2.85 -5.16 8.07
CA TYR A 81 2.87 -3.75 8.47
C TYR A 81 4.25 -3.34 9.04
N ALA A 82 4.90 -4.22 9.79
CA ALA A 82 6.23 -3.98 10.33
C ALA A 82 7.27 -3.79 9.21
N LEU A 83 7.22 -4.61 8.15
CA LEU A 83 8.09 -4.44 6.98
C LEU A 83 7.89 -3.10 6.29
N ILE A 84 6.65 -2.74 5.96
CA ILE A 84 6.34 -1.48 5.26
C ILE A 84 6.91 -0.29 6.05
N LYS A 85 6.74 -0.30 7.37
CA LYS A 85 7.29 0.72 8.26
C LYS A 85 8.83 0.77 8.22
N GLU A 86 9.50 -0.38 8.20
CA GLU A 86 10.95 -0.44 8.09
C GLU A 86 11.45 0.03 6.72
N PHE A 87 10.78 -0.38 5.65
CA PHE A 87 11.05 0.05 4.28
C PHE A 87 10.94 1.57 4.13
N HIS A 88 9.89 2.19 4.70
CA HIS A 88 9.72 3.64 4.72
C HIS A 88 10.86 4.34 5.48
N LYS A 89 11.24 3.83 6.66
CA LYS A 89 12.37 4.38 7.43
C LYS A 89 13.65 4.35 6.62
N PHE A 90 13.91 3.24 5.93
CA PHE A 90 15.10 3.14 5.10
C PHE A 90 15.04 4.13 3.94
N ARG A 91 13.94 4.17 3.19
CA ARG A 91 13.74 5.09 2.07
C ARG A 91 13.99 6.54 2.49
N LEU A 92 13.53 6.92 3.69
CA LEU A 92 13.76 8.25 4.27
C LEU A 92 15.25 8.47 4.61
N SER A 93 15.91 7.49 5.22
CA SER A 93 17.35 7.54 5.52
C SER A 93 18.21 7.71 4.26
N PHE A 94 17.87 6.96 3.20
CA PHE A 94 18.50 7.05 1.88
C PHE A 94 18.31 8.44 1.27
N ARG A 95 17.09 8.98 1.32
CA ARG A 95 16.81 10.33 0.82
C ARG A 95 17.60 11.40 1.58
N ASN A 96 17.86 11.19 2.86
CA ASN A 96 18.60 12.10 3.74
C ASN A 96 20.12 11.89 3.70
N ARG A 97 20.64 10.94 2.89
CA ARG A 97 22.06 10.54 2.84
C ARG A 97 22.61 10.03 4.18
N ASN A 98 21.73 9.59 5.08
CA ASN A 98 22.10 8.96 6.35
C ASN A 98 22.08 7.45 6.15
N ASN A 99 22.98 6.92 5.33
CA ASN A 99 23.08 5.50 5.06
C ASN A 99 23.92 4.84 6.16
N GLY A 100 23.27 4.51 7.28
CA GLY A 100 23.90 3.76 8.35
C GLY A 100 24.15 2.31 7.92
N GLY A 101 25.38 2.01 7.49
CA GLY A 101 26.00 0.67 7.47
C GLY A 101 25.40 -0.39 6.53
N ASN A 102 24.13 -0.76 6.72
CA ASN A 102 23.49 -1.88 6.02
C ASN A 102 22.72 -1.39 4.79
N ALA A 103 22.83 -2.13 3.69
CA ALA A 103 22.07 -1.83 2.49
C ALA A 103 20.65 -2.42 2.61
N ILE A 104 19.62 -1.67 2.23
CA ILE A 104 18.21 -2.10 2.35
C ILE A 104 17.89 -3.39 1.62
N HIS A 105 18.59 -3.68 0.52
CA HIS A 105 18.35 -4.92 -0.19
C HIS A 105 18.71 -6.13 0.69
N ASP A 106 19.75 -6.05 1.53
CA ASP A 106 20.09 -7.11 2.47
C ASP A 106 19.01 -7.28 3.56
N VAL A 107 18.44 -6.17 4.02
CA VAL A 107 17.35 -6.18 5.02
C VAL A 107 16.08 -6.78 4.42
N LEU A 108 15.69 -6.35 3.22
CA LEU A 108 14.53 -6.87 2.50
C LEU A 108 14.70 -8.35 2.17
N ASP A 109 15.86 -8.75 1.62
CA ASP A 109 16.15 -10.14 1.34
C ASP A 109 16.02 -11.01 2.59
N ALA A 110 16.63 -10.59 3.70
CA ALA A 110 16.59 -11.34 4.95
C ALA A 110 15.17 -11.45 5.49
N TRP A 111 14.40 -10.35 5.44
CA TRP A 111 13.02 -10.35 5.89
C TRP A 111 12.13 -11.25 5.03
N PHE A 112 12.19 -11.14 3.70
CA PHE A 112 11.34 -11.95 2.81
C PHE A 112 11.67 -13.44 2.93
N ILE A 113 12.96 -13.81 3.00
CA ILE A 113 13.35 -15.21 3.22
C ILE A 113 12.77 -15.75 4.54
N ASP A 114 12.90 -14.99 5.64
CA ASP A 114 12.41 -15.41 6.96
C ASP A 114 10.88 -15.48 6.99
N HIS A 115 10.20 -14.45 6.47
CA HIS A 115 8.75 -14.36 6.40
C HIS A 115 8.15 -15.49 5.58
N ILE A 116 8.64 -15.72 4.35
CA ILE A 116 8.17 -16.82 3.51
C ILE A 116 8.36 -18.17 4.21
N SER A 117 9.55 -18.39 4.78
CA SER A 117 9.89 -19.68 5.39
C SER A 117 9.12 -19.97 6.68
N ARG A 118 8.84 -18.95 7.49
CA ARG A 118 8.30 -19.11 8.85
C ARG A 118 6.84 -18.76 8.98
N ALA A 119 6.31 -17.92 8.10
CA ALA A 119 4.92 -17.49 8.09
C ALA A 119 4.17 -18.07 6.88
N ASP A 120 4.56 -17.71 5.65
CA ASP A 120 3.79 -18.05 4.44
C ASP A 120 3.69 -19.56 4.21
N ILE A 121 4.82 -20.28 4.18
CA ILE A 121 4.83 -21.72 3.91
C ILE A 121 3.98 -22.51 4.92
N PRO A 122 4.18 -22.36 6.26
CA PRO A 122 3.34 -23.06 7.23
C PRO A 122 1.86 -22.70 7.12
N LEU A 123 1.54 -21.43 6.87
CA LEU A 123 0.18 -20.92 6.78
C LEU A 123 -0.57 -21.46 5.55
N PHE A 124 0.03 -21.37 4.37
CA PHE A 124 -0.62 -21.90 3.16
C PHE A 124 -0.67 -23.44 3.17
N ALA A 125 0.30 -24.10 3.81
CA ALA A 125 0.24 -25.54 4.03
C ALA A 125 -0.87 -25.96 5.01
N SER A 126 -1.20 -25.17 6.04
CA SER A 126 -2.32 -25.46 6.94
C SER A 126 -3.67 -25.31 6.23
N ILE A 127 -3.80 -24.27 5.41
CA ILE A 127 -5.00 -24.02 4.58
C ILE A 127 -5.22 -25.20 3.62
N ALA A 128 -4.16 -25.68 2.96
CA ALA A 128 -4.25 -26.84 2.07
C ALA A 128 -4.65 -28.16 2.77
N LYS A 129 -4.39 -28.30 4.08
CA LYS A 129 -4.74 -29.49 4.87
C LYS A 129 -6.12 -29.41 5.55
N GLY A 130 -6.68 -28.21 5.70
CA GLY A 130 -7.85 -27.94 6.56
C GLY A 130 -9.22 -27.81 5.87
N GLY A 131 -9.31 -27.72 4.54
CA GLY A 131 -10.60 -27.45 3.90
C GLY A 131 -10.66 -27.75 2.40
N SER A 132 -11.77 -28.34 1.99
CA SER A 132 -12.18 -28.76 0.65
C SER A 132 -11.95 -27.71 -0.45
N GLU A 133 -11.52 -28.23 -1.61
CA GLU A 133 -11.42 -27.58 -2.92
C GLU A 133 -12.39 -26.40 -3.14
N GLN A 134 -11.82 -25.20 -3.25
CA GLN A 134 -12.33 -24.20 -4.19
C GLN A 134 -11.15 -23.71 -5.02
N GLN A 135 -10.88 -24.43 -6.11
CA GLN A 135 -10.05 -23.93 -7.19
C GLN A 135 -10.76 -22.71 -7.82
N GLN A 136 -10.46 -21.51 -7.33
CA GLN A 136 -10.69 -20.32 -8.13
C GLN A 136 -9.59 -20.30 -9.20
N LYS A 137 -10.00 -20.39 -10.47
CA LYS A 137 -9.15 -20.04 -11.61
C LYS A 137 -8.75 -18.58 -11.45
N ILE A 138 -7.50 -18.32 -11.14
CA ILE A 138 -6.96 -16.96 -11.08
C ILE A 138 -6.35 -16.62 -12.43
N ALA A 139 -6.85 -15.53 -13.02
CA ALA A 139 -6.30 -14.95 -14.23
C ALA A 139 -4.84 -14.56 -14.00
N ILE A 140 -3.99 -14.91 -14.95
CA ILE A 140 -2.60 -14.46 -15.04
C ILE A 140 -2.66 -12.93 -15.05
N ASP A 141 -2.11 -12.27 -14.03
CA ASP A 141 -1.97 -10.83 -13.98
C ASP A 141 -0.96 -10.43 -15.06
N GLU A 142 -1.46 -10.12 -16.27
CA GLU A 142 -0.66 -9.50 -17.32
C GLU A 142 -0.22 -8.12 -16.82
N TYR A 143 0.98 -8.04 -16.26
CA TYR A 143 1.64 -6.82 -15.83
C TYR A 143 1.69 -5.79 -16.97
N PRO A 144 0.86 -4.73 -16.97
CA PRO A 144 0.96 -3.67 -17.96
C PRO A 144 1.94 -2.65 -17.38
N PHE A 145 3.18 -2.68 -17.87
CA PHE A 145 4.15 -1.61 -17.62
C PHE A 145 3.66 -0.34 -18.33
N GLU A 146 2.76 0.43 -17.71
CA GLU A 146 2.44 1.76 -18.22
C GLU A 146 3.66 2.68 -18.03
N GLN A 147 4.46 2.82 -19.09
CA GLN A 147 5.42 3.90 -19.26
C GLN A 147 4.68 5.24 -19.33
N LYS A 148 4.28 5.80 -18.20
CA LYS A 148 3.86 7.22 -18.18
C LYS A 148 5.10 8.10 -18.12
N ASP A 149 5.25 8.83 -19.23
CA ASP A 149 6.34 9.71 -19.60
C ASP A 149 7.02 10.46 -18.44
N ARG A 150 8.35 10.37 -18.46
CA ARG A 150 9.23 11.11 -17.56
C ARG A 150 9.06 12.62 -17.81
N ARG A 151 8.70 13.33 -16.73
CA ARG A 151 8.75 14.80 -16.52
C ARG A 151 7.55 15.56 -17.09
N ARG A 152 6.70 16.10 -16.21
CA ARG A 152 6.11 17.45 -16.42
C ARG A 152 5.31 18.13 -15.30
N HIS A 153 5.44 17.86 -14.00
CA HIS A 153 4.56 18.57 -13.04
C HIS A 153 5.29 19.29 -11.89
N LYS A 154 4.97 20.58 -11.73
CA LYS A 154 5.58 21.55 -10.80
C LYS A 154 5.21 21.22 -9.35
N ARG A 155 6.20 21.28 -8.44
CA ARG A 155 6.03 21.20 -6.99
C ARG A 155 4.89 22.09 -6.49
N ILE A 156 3.97 21.51 -5.71
CA ILE A 156 3.00 22.27 -4.92
C ILE A 156 3.60 22.50 -3.53
N HIS A 157 3.74 23.77 -3.13
CA HIS A 157 4.22 24.13 -1.80
C HIS A 157 3.19 23.77 -0.71
N GLN A 158 3.69 23.17 0.37
CA GLN A 158 3.02 22.71 1.59
C GLN A 158 2.01 23.68 2.24
N ARG A 159 2.05 24.99 1.93
CA ARG A 159 1.05 25.99 2.36
C ARG A 159 -0.31 25.89 1.64
N LYS A 160 -0.54 24.83 0.86
CA LYS A 160 -1.82 24.61 0.14
C LYS A 160 -2.78 23.67 0.84
N ILE A 161 -2.42 23.09 1.98
CA ILE A 161 -3.29 22.23 2.79
C ILE A 161 -3.53 23.01 4.07
N THR A 162 -4.78 23.39 4.26
CA THR A 162 -5.20 24.27 5.36
C THR A 162 -5.31 23.46 6.65
N ASP A 163 -5.00 24.07 7.79
CA ASP A 163 -5.30 23.58 9.15
C ASP A 163 -6.82 23.58 9.45
N HIS A 164 -7.65 23.49 8.42
CA HIS A 164 -9.09 23.57 8.46
C HIS A 164 -9.68 22.21 8.11
N ALA A 165 -10.76 21.84 8.80
CA ALA A 165 -11.58 20.68 8.51
C ALA A 165 -11.89 20.58 7.00
N ILE A 166 -11.58 19.43 6.39
CA ILE A 166 -11.92 19.16 4.99
C ILE A 166 -13.42 18.85 4.95
N LEU A 167 -14.21 19.84 4.55
CA LEU A 167 -15.65 19.67 4.40
C LEU A 167 -15.95 18.83 3.15
N ALA A 168 -16.74 17.79 3.33
CA ALA A 168 -17.15 16.86 2.29
C ALA A 168 -18.68 16.76 2.22
N THR A 169 -19.17 16.45 1.03
CA THR A 169 -20.54 15.97 0.81
C THR A 169 -20.49 14.48 0.56
N CYS A 170 -21.22 13.71 1.34
CA CYS A 170 -21.36 12.27 1.21
C CYS A 170 -22.75 11.97 0.63
N TYR A 171 -22.79 11.39 -0.57
CA TYR A 171 -24.00 10.80 -1.13
C TYR A 171 -24.04 9.33 -0.75
N ASN A 172 -24.98 8.94 0.11
CA ASN A 172 -25.20 7.54 0.42
C ASN A 172 -26.04 6.92 -0.71
N THR A 173 -25.44 5.98 -1.44
CA THR A 173 -26.10 5.31 -2.58
C THR A 173 -27.13 4.27 -2.15
N THR A 174 -27.06 3.77 -0.91
CA THR A 174 -28.04 2.87 -0.29
C THR A 174 -29.32 3.61 0.07
N THR A 175 -29.19 4.79 0.71
CA THR A 175 -30.34 5.57 1.22
C THR A 175 -30.76 6.71 0.30
N LEU A 176 -29.99 6.97 -0.76
CA LEU A 176 -30.18 8.05 -1.73
C LEU A 176 -30.17 9.47 -1.11
N LYS A 177 -29.51 9.64 0.03
CA LYS A 177 -29.42 10.92 0.76
C LYS A 177 -28.05 11.58 0.58
N ASN A 178 -28.05 12.91 0.49
CA ASN A 178 -26.85 13.74 0.46
C ASN A 178 -26.69 14.48 1.78
N LYS A 179 -25.53 14.36 2.43
CA LYS A 179 -25.26 14.99 3.72
C LYS A 179 -23.82 15.49 3.81
N SER A 180 -23.61 16.50 4.64
CA SER A 180 -22.28 17.04 4.91
C SER A 180 -21.56 16.19 5.95
N ALA A 181 -20.26 16.03 5.76
CA ALA A 181 -19.36 15.37 6.70
C ALA A 181 -18.02 16.11 6.72
N THR A 182 -17.22 15.86 7.74
CA THR A 182 -15.84 16.34 7.82
C THR A 182 -14.90 15.16 7.60
N ILE A 183 -13.95 15.29 6.67
CA ILE A 183 -12.85 14.34 6.56
C ILE A 183 -11.81 14.73 7.61
N VAL A 184 -11.62 13.86 8.58
CA VAL A 184 -10.70 14.03 9.71
C VAL A 184 -9.31 13.46 9.38
N ASP A 185 -9.28 12.40 8.57
CA ASP A 185 -8.05 11.76 8.10
C ASP A 185 -8.27 11.15 6.71
N ILE A 186 -7.23 11.08 5.88
CA ILE A 186 -7.31 10.54 4.51
C ILE A 186 -5.97 10.01 4.03
N SER A 187 -5.88 8.71 3.79
CA SER A 187 -4.69 8.00 3.30
C SER A 187 -4.98 7.22 2.03
N LEU A 188 -4.00 6.54 1.44
CA LEU A 188 -4.24 5.65 0.30
C LEU A 188 -5.21 4.50 0.63
N GLY A 189 -5.25 4.04 1.89
CA GLY A 189 -6.12 2.96 2.33
C GLY A 189 -7.57 3.37 2.61
N GLY A 190 -7.88 4.67 2.62
CA GLY A 190 -9.22 5.15 2.92
C GLY A 190 -9.25 6.47 3.67
N LEU A 191 -10.41 6.80 4.20
CA LEU A 191 -10.69 8.07 4.86
C LEU A 191 -11.47 7.87 6.15
N ARG A 192 -11.28 8.80 7.08
CA ARG A 192 -12.03 8.89 8.33
C ARG A 192 -12.98 10.08 8.25
N LEU A 193 -14.27 9.80 8.37
CA LEU A 193 -15.35 10.79 8.33
C LEU A 193 -15.88 11.05 9.72
N GLU A 194 -16.15 12.30 10.05
CA GLU A 194 -17.03 12.70 11.13
C GLU A 194 -18.35 13.19 10.52
N SER A 195 -19.47 12.60 10.91
CA SER A 195 -20.78 12.97 10.37
C SER A 195 -21.85 12.92 11.46
N SER A 196 -22.75 13.91 11.46
CA SER A 196 -23.92 13.91 12.35
C SER A 196 -24.99 12.88 11.94
N GLU A 197 -24.81 12.21 10.81
CA GLU A 197 -25.70 11.15 10.32
C GLU A 197 -25.11 9.78 10.63
N LEU A 198 -26.00 8.81 10.83
CA LEU A 198 -25.61 7.43 11.07
C LEU A 198 -25.41 6.70 9.75
N TYR A 199 -24.19 6.24 9.50
CA TYR A 199 -23.89 5.30 8.42
C TYR A 199 -23.84 3.87 8.97
N SER A 200 -24.34 2.93 8.17
CA SER A 200 -24.19 1.50 8.48
C SER A 200 -22.88 0.99 7.92
N ILE A 201 -22.33 -0.07 8.52
CA ILE A 201 -21.25 -0.84 7.90
C ILE A 201 -21.76 -1.34 6.53
N ASP A 202 -20.87 -1.37 5.54
CA ASP A 202 -21.13 -1.65 4.12
C ASP A 202 -21.88 -0.56 3.34
N ASP A 203 -22.23 0.57 3.96
CA ASP A 203 -22.80 1.68 3.20
C ASP A 203 -21.82 2.19 2.13
N LEU A 204 -22.35 2.35 0.92
CA LEU A 204 -21.61 2.85 -0.22
C LEU A 204 -21.83 4.36 -0.36
N LEU A 205 -20.76 5.12 -0.15
CA LEU A 205 -20.80 6.58 -0.21
C LEU A 205 -20.04 7.08 -1.45
N ILE A 206 -20.56 8.13 -2.09
CA ILE A 206 -19.78 8.97 -3.00
C ILE A 206 -19.38 10.21 -2.22
N VAL A 207 -18.10 10.30 -1.87
CA VAL A 207 -17.53 11.40 -1.09
C VAL A 207 -16.97 12.43 -2.05
N THR A 208 -17.53 13.63 -2.01
CA THR A 208 -17.09 14.77 -2.81
C THR A 208 -16.56 15.87 -1.90
N CYS A 209 -15.31 16.29 -2.10
CA CYS A 209 -14.73 17.39 -1.35
C CYS A 209 -13.72 18.18 -2.18
N THR A 210 -13.27 19.31 -1.65
CA THR A 210 -12.12 20.03 -2.19
C THR A 210 -11.02 20.05 -1.13
N ILE A 211 -9.88 19.47 -1.46
CA ILE A 211 -8.70 19.40 -0.59
C ILE A 211 -7.73 20.50 -1.01
N GLY A 212 -7.37 21.34 -0.03
CA GLY A 212 -6.53 22.50 -0.28
C GLY A 212 -7.18 23.50 -1.24
N ARG A 213 -6.37 24.20 -2.04
CA ARG A 213 -6.90 25.27 -2.90
C ARG A 213 -7.68 24.77 -4.12
N ASN A 214 -7.27 23.64 -4.72
CA ASN A 214 -7.73 23.27 -6.07
C ASN A 214 -8.00 21.77 -6.30
N PHE A 215 -7.73 20.86 -5.35
CA PHE A 215 -7.91 19.43 -5.63
C PHE A 215 -9.35 19.02 -5.34
N LYS A 216 -10.11 18.66 -6.38
CA LYS A 216 -11.47 18.16 -6.21
C LYS A 216 -11.42 16.64 -6.17
N MET A 217 -11.83 16.07 -5.04
CA MET A 217 -11.96 14.64 -4.87
C MET A 217 -13.42 14.25 -5.06
N LYS A 218 -13.68 13.18 -5.83
CA LYS A 218 -14.97 12.53 -5.93
C LYS A 218 -14.76 11.03 -6.03
N GLU A 219 -14.80 10.36 -4.90
CA GLU A 219 -14.46 8.95 -4.80
C GLU A 219 -15.60 8.14 -4.21
N LYS A 220 -15.70 6.88 -4.65
CA LYS A 220 -16.60 5.91 -4.03
C LYS A 220 -15.87 5.26 -2.86
N VAL A 221 -16.55 5.16 -1.72
CA VAL A 221 -16.03 4.52 -0.52
C VAL A 221 -17.05 3.57 0.08
N ARG A 222 -16.57 2.57 0.83
CA ARG A 222 -17.40 1.68 1.66
C ARG A 222 -17.12 1.95 3.11
N VAL A 223 -18.16 2.12 3.92
CA VAL A 223 -18.01 2.22 5.37
C VAL A 223 -17.62 0.85 5.93
N VAL A 224 -16.47 0.76 6.60
CA VAL A 224 -15.93 -0.49 7.15
C VAL A 224 -16.06 -0.56 8.67
N ASN A 225 -16.08 0.60 9.34
CA ASN A 225 -16.33 0.69 10.77
C ASN A 225 -16.95 2.04 11.14
N GLY A 226 -17.57 2.11 12.32
CA GLY A 226 -18.10 3.35 12.86
C GLY A 226 -18.23 3.31 14.38
N GLN A 227 -17.83 4.39 15.04
CA GLN A 227 -18.00 4.59 16.48
C GLN A 227 -18.14 6.09 16.78
N ASP A 228 -19.11 6.48 17.61
CA ASP A 228 -19.29 7.86 18.10
C ASP A 228 -19.28 8.92 16.98
N ASN A 229 -20.07 8.71 15.92
CA ASN A 229 -20.19 9.58 14.73
C ASN A 229 -18.92 9.69 13.86
N LEU A 230 -17.89 8.91 14.17
CA LEU A 230 -16.70 8.73 13.34
C LEU A 230 -16.81 7.42 12.56
N TYR A 231 -16.51 7.47 11.27
CA TYR A 231 -16.61 6.34 10.36
C TYR A 231 -15.29 6.16 9.60
N GLY A 232 -14.76 4.95 9.62
CA GLY A 232 -13.71 4.52 8.71
C GLY A 232 -14.34 4.05 7.41
N ALA A 233 -13.84 4.55 6.28
CA ALA A 233 -14.29 4.14 4.96
C ALA A 233 -13.12 3.84 4.03
N GLU A 234 -13.15 2.70 3.36
CA GLU A 234 -12.15 2.28 2.37
C GLU A 234 -12.52 2.83 0.98
N PHE A 235 -11.52 3.10 0.15
CA PHE A 235 -11.78 3.45 -1.25
C PHE A 235 -12.18 2.24 -2.08
N ILE A 236 -13.13 2.44 -2.99
CA ILE A 236 -13.51 1.43 -3.98
C ILE A 236 -13.08 1.93 -5.35
N ASN A 237 -12.05 1.30 -5.92
CA ASN A 237 -11.47 1.68 -7.20
C ASN A 237 -11.06 3.17 -7.22
N LEU A 238 -10.15 3.54 -6.32
CA LEU A 238 -9.62 4.89 -6.18
C LEU A 238 -9.19 5.45 -7.54
N SER A 239 -9.65 6.66 -7.88
CA SER A 239 -9.27 7.24 -9.17
C SER A 239 -7.75 7.52 -9.22
N PRO A 240 -7.11 7.34 -10.39
CA PRO A 240 -5.67 7.63 -10.54
C PRO A 240 -5.30 9.08 -10.17
N ALA A 241 -6.24 10.02 -10.33
CA ALA A 241 -6.04 11.41 -9.97
C ALA A 241 -5.98 11.62 -8.44
N THR A 242 -6.83 10.91 -7.69
CA THR A 242 -6.82 10.96 -6.21
C THR A 242 -5.67 10.15 -5.64
N GLU A 243 -5.37 8.98 -6.18
CA GLU A 243 -4.19 8.20 -5.81
C GLU A 243 -2.91 9.04 -5.95
N GLN A 244 -2.71 9.67 -7.10
CA GLN A 244 -1.56 10.55 -7.32
C GLN A 244 -1.52 11.72 -6.35
N PHE A 245 -2.67 12.35 -6.07
CA PHE A 245 -2.74 13.46 -5.12
C PHE A 245 -2.38 13.03 -3.69
N LEU A 246 -2.85 11.86 -3.25
CA LEU A 246 -2.54 11.33 -1.93
C LEU A 246 -1.06 10.93 -1.82
N ILE A 247 -0.45 10.38 -2.87
CA ILE A 247 1.01 10.14 -2.91
C ILE A 247 1.78 11.47 -2.77
N GLU A 248 1.37 12.52 -3.48
CA GLU A 248 1.99 13.85 -3.39
C GLU A 248 1.84 14.50 -2.01
N LEU A 249 0.69 14.25 -1.35
CA LEU A 249 0.37 14.68 0.01
C LEU A 249 1.32 14.08 1.05
N TYR A 250 1.54 12.77 0.99
CA TYR A 250 2.37 12.02 1.95
C TYR A 250 3.87 12.02 1.61
N GLY A 251 4.26 12.39 0.38
CA GLY A 251 5.66 12.40 -0.09
C GLY A 251 6.49 13.65 0.25
N SER A 252 5.88 14.62 0.94
CA SER A 252 6.43 15.96 1.18
C SER A 252 6.38 16.33 2.67
N VAL A 253 7.41 16.00 3.48
CA VAL A 253 8.02 16.87 4.54
C VAL A 253 9.01 16.12 5.43
N HIS A 254 10.21 16.71 5.55
CA HIS A 254 11.15 16.46 6.65
C HIS A 254 10.58 17.07 7.94
N ILE A 255 10.30 16.26 8.95
CA ILE A 255 9.85 16.76 10.25
C ILE A 255 11.08 17.10 11.10
N ARG A 256 11.33 18.40 11.31
CA ARG A 256 12.06 18.87 12.48
C ARG A 256 11.17 18.59 13.69
N ASN A 257 11.74 17.89 14.67
CA ASN A 257 11.20 17.65 16.01
C ASN A 257 10.47 18.89 16.56
N PHE A 258 9.23 18.73 17.03
CA PHE A 258 8.79 18.82 18.43
C PHE A 258 7.31 18.43 18.53
#